data_AF-A0A7Z9XDW9-F1
#
_entry.id   AF-A0A7Z9XDW9-F1
#
_cell.length_a   1.000
_cell.length_b   1.000
_cell.length_c   1.000
_cell.angle_alpha   90.00
_cell.angle_beta   90.00
_cell.angle_gamma   90.00
#
_symmetry.space_group_name_H-M   'P 1'
#
loop_
_entity.id
_entity.type
_entity.pdbx_description
1 polymer ?
#
loop_
_entity_poly.entity_id
_entity_poly.type
_entity_poly.pdbx_seq_one_letter_code
_entity_poly.pdbx_strand_id
1 'polypeptide(L)'
;MAREIANILFVCTGNICRSPFAQGIFTKGAVQQGLQGVTADSAGLLALPGNSATHMAQRVAAEYGADLGEHAAKSVSKDLVSWSDLILVMEKPHEDALLNAFPEATGKVLLIRHFGRFGSRRRGIADPYGLDYDAYRFCFLDIQDAVSGLIDFLSKRSTTFEPIQVTCYAGYKSNESPRSFVWGERMFNITKIVDRWYDSGVDARSQVADYFKVQTDDGGTYVIQYNRLFDSWAVMIR
;
A
#
# COMPACT_ATOMS: atom_id res chain seq x y z
N MET A 1 -17.72 4.87 -6.30
CA MET A 1 -16.42 5.55 -6.19
C MET A 1 -15.59 4.74 -5.21
N ALA A 2 -14.40 4.25 -5.59
CA ALA A 2 -13.53 3.54 -4.65
C ALA A 2 -13.06 4.54 -3.59
N ARG A 3 -13.30 4.24 -2.31
CA ARG A 3 -12.91 5.10 -1.20
C ARG A 3 -11.38 5.22 -1.16
N GLU A 4 -10.88 6.44 -1.15
CA GLU A 4 -9.46 6.74 -0.99
C GLU A 4 -9.00 6.25 0.40
N ILE A 5 -7.78 5.71 0.48
CA ILE A 5 -7.23 5.21 1.75
C ILE A 5 -6.38 6.34 2.35
N ALA A 6 -6.95 7.07 3.29
CA ALA A 6 -6.25 8.14 4.00
C ALA A 6 -5.83 7.70 5.41
N ASN A 7 -6.64 6.88 6.08
CA ASN A 7 -6.39 6.50 7.48
C ASN A 7 -6.22 4.97 7.61
N ILE A 8 -5.06 4.55 8.10
CA ILE A 8 -4.71 3.13 8.27
C ILE A 8 -4.57 2.80 9.76
N LEU A 9 -5.25 1.75 10.21
CA LEU A 9 -5.16 1.26 11.59
C LEU A 9 -4.54 -0.13 11.65
N PHE A 10 -3.42 -0.26 12.34
CA PHE A 10 -2.80 -1.55 12.62
C PHE A 10 -3.32 -2.15 13.94
N VAL A 11 -3.77 -3.40 13.93
CA VAL A 11 -4.38 -4.04 15.09
C VAL A 11 -3.71 -5.35 15.44
N CYS A 12 -3.33 -5.51 16.72
CA CYS A 12 -2.90 -6.79 17.28
C CYS A 12 -3.65 -7.06 18.60
N THR A 13 -3.14 -7.98 19.42
CA THR A 13 -3.75 -8.29 20.72
C THR A 13 -3.57 -7.15 21.72
N GLY A 14 -2.32 -6.89 22.14
CA GLY A 14 -2.04 -5.98 23.26
C GLY A 14 -1.58 -4.56 22.89
N ASN A 15 -1.33 -4.28 21.62
CA ASN A 15 -0.75 -3.01 21.14
C ASN A 15 0.59 -2.61 21.79
N ILE A 16 1.45 -3.60 22.05
CA ILE A 16 2.76 -3.41 22.71
C ILE A 16 3.94 -4.06 21.95
N CYS A 17 3.68 -4.75 20.84
CA CYS A 17 4.71 -5.38 19.99
C CYS A 17 4.42 -5.16 18.50
N ARG A 18 3.48 -5.95 17.94
CA ARG A 18 3.23 -6.06 16.50
C ARG A 18 2.62 -4.82 15.85
N SER A 19 1.49 -4.30 16.34
CA SER A 19 0.88 -3.11 15.75
C SER A 19 1.70 -1.83 15.92
N PRO A 20 2.43 -1.61 17.04
CA PRO A 20 3.41 -0.52 17.15
C PRO A 20 4.53 -0.63 16.12
N PHE A 21 5.10 -1.84 15.90
CA PHE A 21 6.07 -2.04 14.82
C PHE A 21 5.53 -1.59 13.48
N ALA A 22 4.32 -2.04 13.12
CA ALA A 22 3.72 -1.73 11.84
C ALA A 22 3.52 -0.22 11.64
N GLN A 23 3.01 0.48 12.66
CA GLN A 23 2.87 1.94 12.65
C GLN A 23 4.22 2.64 12.48
N GLY A 24 5.22 2.29 13.30
CA GLY A 24 6.55 2.92 13.25
C GLY A 24 7.24 2.73 11.89
N ILE A 25 7.18 1.50 11.34
CA ILE A 25 7.70 1.19 10.01
C ILE A 25 6.95 1.99 8.94
N PHE A 26 5.61 2.05 9.02
CA PHE A 26 4.80 2.74 8.03
C PHE A 26 5.07 4.23 8.03
N THR A 27 5.03 4.90 9.19
CA THR A 27 5.25 6.35 9.31
C THR A 27 6.63 6.73 8.77
N LYS A 28 7.67 5.97 9.13
CA LYS A 28 9.02 6.17 8.59
C LYS A 28 9.06 5.98 7.07
N GLY A 29 8.53 4.87 6.57
CA GLY A 29 8.58 4.53 5.15
C GLY A 29 7.74 5.47 4.28
N ALA A 30 6.59 5.93 4.78
CA ALA A 30 5.73 6.90 4.10
C ALA A 30 6.46 8.23 3.88
N VAL A 31 7.15 8.75 4.91
CA VAL A 31 7.99 9.95 4.78
C VAL A 31 9.11 9.72 3.77
N GLN A 32 9.80 8.59 3.83
CA GLN A 32 10.91 8.26 2.91
C GLN A 32 10.46 8.16 1.45
N GLN A 33 9.24 7.68 1.19
CA GLN A 33 8.68 7.57 -0.16
C GLN A 33 7.88 8.80 -0.59
N GLY A 34 7.79 9.84 0.26
CA GLY A 34 7.04 11.05 -0.04
C GLY A 34 5.52 10.82 -0.15
N LEU A 35 4.98 9.80 0.51
CA LEU A 35 3.54 9.57 0.57
C LEU A 35 2.86 10.71 1.35
N GLN A 36 1.93 11.39 0.71
CA GLN A 36 1.13 12.47 1.31
C GLN A 36 -0.33 12.02 1.46
N GLY A 37 -1.06 12.66 2.37
CA GLY A 37 -2.49 12.39 2.58
C GLY A 37 -2.82 11.06 3.26
N VAL A 38 -1.80 10.25 3.62
CA VAL A 38 -1.99 8.99 4.33
C VAL A 38 -1.38 9.08 5.73
N THR A 39 -2.16 8.67 6.73
CA THR A 39 -1.75 8.60 8.12
C THR A 39 -1.99 7.20 8.67
N ALA A 40 -1.23 6.84 9.71
CA ALA A 40 -1.34 5.54 10.34
C ALA A 40 -1.40 5.64 11.85
N ASP A 41 -2.14 4.72 12.43
CA ASP A 41 -2.27 4.54 13.86
C ASP A 41 -2.26 3.07 14.25
N SER A 42 -2.11 2.74 15.53
CA SER A 42 -2.14 1.36 16.02
C SER A 42 -3.01 1.18 17.27
N ALA A 43 -3.66 0.03 17.38
CA ALA A 43 -4.48 -0.31 18.54
C ALA A 43 -4.42 -1.81 18.85
N GLY A 44 -5.06 -2.22 19.95
CA GLY A 44 -5.11 -3.60 20.41
C GLY A 44 -6.50 -4.01 20.86
N LEU A 45 -6.87 -5.25 20.55
CA LEU A 45 -8.18 -5.81 20.93
C LEU A 45 -8.30 -6.01 22.45
N LEU A 46 -7.19 -6.32 23.11
CA LEU A 46 -7.07 -6.54 24.55
C LEU A 46 -5.96 -5.65 25.12
N ALA A 47 -5.80 -4.44 24.56
CA ALA A 47 -4.80 -3.50 25.04
C ALA A 47 -5.12 -3.04 26.47
N LEU A 48 -4.06 -2.80 27.23
CA LEU A 48 -4.12 -2.05 28.48
C LEU A 48 -3.65 -0.62 28.17
N PRO A 49 -4.56 0.36 28.08
CA PRO A 49 -4.21 1.69 27.62
C PRO A 49 -3.10 2.34 28.46
N GLY A 50 -2.20 3.05 27.79
CA GLY A 50 -1.06 3.73 28.42
C GLY A 50 0.20 2.87 28.59
N ASN A 51 0.12 1.55 28.43
CA ASN A 51 1.31 0.71 28.47
C ASN A 51 2.28 1.07 27.33
N SER A 52 3.58 1.14 27.63
CA SER A 52 4.59 1.30 26.60
C SER A 52 4.67 0.06 25.71
N ALA A 53 5.29 0.21 24.53
CA ALA A 53 5.79 -0.95 23.81
C ALA A 53 6.75 -1.74 24.73
N THR A 54 6.81 -3.07 24.58
CA THR A 54 7.72 -3.90 25.38
C THR A 54 9.17 -3.49 25.12
N HIS A 55 10.05 -3.63 26.12
CA HIS A 55 11.47 -3.29 25.97
C HIS A 55 12.15 -4.01 24.80
N MET A 56 11.79 -5.29 24.55
CA MET A 56 12.29 -6.03 23.38
C MET A 56 11.79 -5.43 22.07
N ALA A 57 10.52 -5.03 22.00
CA ALA A 57 10.00 -4.35 20.81
C ALA A 57 10.70 -3.00 20.60
N GLN A 58 10.82 -2.17 21.62
CA GLN A 58 11.54 -0.89 21.52
C GLN A 58 12.98 -1.08 21.01
N ARG A 59 13.71 -2.06 21.57
CA ARG A 59 15.08 -2.38 21.17
C ARG A 59 15.18 -2.82 19.71
N VAL A 60 14.32 -3.74 19.27
CA VAL A 60 14.32 -4.21 17.87
C VAL A 60 13.92 -3.09 16.92
N ALA A 61 12.90 -2.30 17.25
CA ALA A 61 12.50 -1.16 16.41
C ALA A 61 13.68 -0.17 16.22
N ALA A 62 14.39 0.15 17.30
CA ALA A 62 15.55 1.03 17.28
C ALA A 62 16.69 0.49 16.40
N GLU A 63 16.94 -0.82 16.38
CA GLU A 63 17.95 -1.47 15.50
C GLU A 63 17.69 -1.13 14.01
N TYR A 64 16.42 -1.03 13.61
CA TYR A 64 16.00 -0.70 12.25
C TYR A 64 15.61 0.77 12.07
N GLY A 65 15.93 1.61 13.07
CA GLY A 65 15.69 3.05 13.09
C GLY A 65 14.22 3.44 13.07
N ALA A 66 13.33 2.64 13.64
CA ALA A 66 11.97 3.02 13.99
C ALA A 66 11.91 3.36 15.49
N ASP A 67 11.23 4.44 15.85
CA ASP A 67 11.12 4.85 17.25
C ASP A 67 9.73 4.49 17.81
N LEU A 68 9.74 3.83 18.97
CA LEU A 68 8.54 3.46 19.74
C LEU A 68 8.59 4.03 21.18
N GLY A 69 9.45 5.01 21.44
CA GLY A 69 9.67 5.60 22.76
C GLY A 69 8.43 6.32 23.31
N GLU A 70 7.72 7.04 22.43
CA GLU A 70 6.47 7.75 22.77
C GLU A 70 5.21 6.89 22.57
N HIS A 71 5.37 5.63 22.19
CA HIS A 71 4.22 4.75 21.97
C HIS A 71 3.50 4.46 23.28
N ALA A 72 2.19 4.70 23.28
CA ALA A 72 1.29 4.31 24.37
C ALA A 72 0.17 3.44 23.82
N ALA A 73 0.00 2.26 24.40
CA ALA A 73 -1.00 1.31 23.98
C ALA A 73 -2.40 1.90 24.08
N LYS A 74 -3.30 1.52 23.17
CA LYS A 74 -4.71 1.89 23.20
C LYS A 74 -5.59 0.76 22.70
N SER A 75 -6.79 0.72 23.26
CA SER A 75 -7.80 -0.26 22.87
C SER A 75 -8.46 0.15 21.56
N VAL A 76 -8.81 -0.84 20.73
CA VAL A 76 -9.65 -0.58 19.56
C VAL A 76 -10.98 0.03 20.05
N SER A 77 -11.38 1.14 19.44
CA SER A 77 -12.60 1.86 19.76
C SER A 77 -13.44 2.09 18.51
N LYS A 78 -14.73 2.41 18.69
CA LYS A 78 -15.63 2.75 17.58
C LYS A 78 -15.13 3.96 16.79
N ASP A 79 -14.53 4.93 17.46
CA ASP A 79 -13.99 6.13 16.83
C ASP A 79 -12.79 5.81 15.95
N LEU A 80 -11.86 4.98 16.44
CA LEU A 80 -10.72 4.49 15.65
C LEU A 80 -11.18 3.68 14.45
N VAL A 81 -12.15 2.78 14.65
CA VAL A 81 -12.74 2.00 13.55
C VAL A 81 -13.38 2.93 12.54
N SER A 82 -14.14 3.93 12.96
CA SER A 82 -14.82 4.87 12.05
C SER A 82 -13.85 5.76 11.29
N TRP A 83 -12.79 6.23 11.96
CA TRP A 83 -11.70 7.02 11.39
C TRP A 83 -10.94 6.27 10.28
N SER A 84 -10.78 4.95 10.44
CA SER A 84 -9.98 4.12 9.53
C SER A 84 -10.67 3.85 8.19
N ASP A 85 -9.95 4.01 7.09
CA ASP A 85 -10.36 3.54 5.75
C ASP A 85 -9.86 2.11 5.48
N LEU A 86 -8.78 1.71 6.15
CA LEU A 86 -8.18 0.38 6.08
C LEU A 86 -7.71 -0.06 7.47
N ILE A 87 -8.08 -1.27 7.88
CA ILE A 87 -7.68 -1.88 9.15
C ILE A 87 -6.87 -3.14 8.85
N LEU A 88 -5.63 -3.19 9.35
CA LEU A 88 -4.69 -4.28 9.12
C LEU A 88 -4.42 -5.05 10.40
N VAL A 89 -4.89 -6.30 10.43
CA VAL A 89 -4.72 -7.19 11.58
C VAL A 89 -3.56 -8.16 11.38
N MET A 90 -2.96 -8.63 12.49
CA MET A 90 -1.79 -9.52 12.42
C MET A 90 -2.13 -10.98 12.12
N GLU A 91 -3.32 -11.44 12.49
CA GLU A 91 -3.73 -12.86 12.43
C GLU A 91 -5.24 -12.96 12.19
N LYS A 92 -5.70 -14.11 11.70
CA LYS A 92 -7.12 -14.32 11.36
C LYS A 92 -8.05 -14.20 12.58
N PRO A 93 -7.71 -14.73 13.77
CA PRO A 93 -8.53 -14.52 14.97
C PRO A 93 -8.73 -13.03 15.34
N HIS A 94 -7.79 -12.15 15.01
CA HIS A 94 -7.97 -10.71 15.22
C HIS A 94 -9.03 -10.12 14.30
N GLU A 95 -9.07 -10.56 13.03
CA GLU A 95 -10.11 -10.15 12.08
C GLU A 95 -11.48 -10.56 12.60
N ASP A 96 -11.62 -11.83 13.00
CA ASP A 96 -12.89 -12.37 13.46
C ASP A 96 -13.35 -11.67 14.76
N ALA A 97 -12.45 -11.47 15.72
CA ALA A 97 -12.75 -10.73 16.95
C ALA A 97 -13.13 -9.26 16.68
N LEU A 98 -12.43 -8.59 15.76
CA LEU A 98 -12.70 -7.20 15.42
C LEU A 98 -14.04 -7.05 14.70
N LEU A 99 -14.37 -7.94 13.76
CA LEU A 99 -15.66 -7.89 13.04
C LEU A 99 -16.84 -8.29 13.93
N ASN A 100 -16.63 -9.17 14.90
CA ASN A 100 -17.66 -9.49 15.90
C ASN A 100 -17.97 -8.29 16.81
N ALA A 101 -16.94 -7.53 17.21
CA ALA A 101 -17.12 -6.35 18.06
C ALA A 101 -17.58 -5.10 17.28
N PHE A 102 -17.14 -4.96 16.03
CA PHE A 102 -17.40 -3.80 15.15
C PHE A 102 -17.82 -4.27 13.75
N PRO A 103 -19.06 -4.74 13.56
CA PRO A 103 -19.55 -5.21 12.27
C PRO A 103 -19.46 -4.16 11.15
N GLU A 104 -19.50 -2.87 11.48
CA GLU A 104 -19.31 -1.75 10.55
C GLU A 104 -17.91 -1.69 9.92
N ALA A 105 -16.93 -2.43 10.46
CA ALA A 105 -15.61 -2.56 9.88
C ALA A 105 -15.58 -3.51 8.67
N THR A 106 -16.68 -4.22 8.38
CA THR A 106 -16.76 -5.15 7.25
C THR A 106 -16.35 -4.47 5.93
N GLY A 107 -15.50 -5.16 5.17
CA GLY A 107 -15.01 -4.67 3.87
C GLY A 107 -13.77 -3.77 3.94
N LYS A 108 -13.32 -3.37 5.13
CA LYS A 108 -12.06 -2.63 5.32
C LYS A 108 -11.05 -3.31 6.24
N VAL A 109 -11.31 -4.54 6.71
CA VAL A 109 -10.36 -5.32 7.53
C VAL A 109 -9.65 -6.34 6.66
N LEU A 110 -8.31 -6.39 6.74
CA LEU A 110 -7.48 -7.37 6.05
C LEU A 110 -6.36 -7.87 6.97
N LEU A 111 -5.84 -9.06 6.70
CA LEU A 111 -4.54 -9.46 7.21
C LEU A 111 -3.44 -8.54 6.66
N ILE A 112 -2.54 -8.06 7.51
CA ILE A 112 -1.40 -7.23 7.10
C ILE A 112 -0.56 -7.91 6.00
N ARG A 113 -0.41 -9.23 6.09
CA ARG A 113 0.30 -10.07 5.11
C ARG A 113 -0.34 -10.09 3.72
N HIS A 114 -1.56 -9.56 3.55
CA HIS A 114 -2.14 -9.30 2.22
C HIS A 114 -1.18 -8.46 1.34
N PHE A 115 -0.43 -7.55 1.97
CA PHE A 115 0.55 -6.69 1.31
C PHE A 115 1.98 -7.24 1.32
N GLY A 116 2.20 -8.45 1.82
CA GLY A 116 3.52 -9.10 1.83
C GLY A 116 4.08 -9.25 0.41
N ARG A 117 5.38 -8.92 0.25
CA ARG A 117 6.08 -9.05 -1.04
C ARG A 117 6.62 -10.46 -1.25
N PHE A 118 6.97 -11.15 -0.16
CA PHE A 118 7.51 -12.51 -0.21
C PHE A 118 6.69 -13.49 0.61
N GLY A 119 6.62 -14.75 0.19
CA GLY A 119 5.92 -15.80 0.93
C GLY A 119 4.39 -15.70 0.92
N SER A 120 3.72 -16.53 1.72
CA SER A 120 2.24 -16.60 1.73
C SER A 120 1.61 -15.30 2.23
N ARG A 121 0.59 -14.82 1.49
CA ARG A 121 -0.24 -13.66 1.86
C ARG A 121 -1.43 -14.01 2.77
N ARG A 122 -1.69 -15.31 2.98
CA ARG A 122 -2.84 -15.82 3.74
C ARG A 122 -2.51 -16.23 5.17
N ARG A 123 -1.21 -16.23 5.55
CA ARG A 123 -0.79 -16.57 6.90
C ARG A 123 -0.81 -15.36 7.83
N GLY A 124 -0.94 -15.59 9.12
CA GLY A 124 -0.72 -14.58 10.16
C GLY A 124 0.76 -14.31 10.42
N ILE A 125 1.01 -13.26 11.20
CA ILE A 125 2.30 -12.92 11.80
C ILE A 125 2.31 -13.40 13.24
N ALA A 126 3.26 -14.30 13.54
CA ALA A 126 3.40 -14.89 14.87
C ALA A 126 3.62 -13.82 15.96
N ASP A 127 3.03 -14.05 17.14
CA ASP A 127 3.20 -13.15 18.28
C ASP A 127 4.55 -13.39 18.96
N PRO A 128 5.44 -12.37 19.06
CA PRO A 128 6.72 -12.54 19.74
C PRO A 128 6.61 -12.39 21.26
N TYR A 129 5.45 -11.98 21.80
CA TYR A 129 5.32 -11.64 23.21
C TYR A 129 5.75 -12.78 24.15
N GLY A 130 6.69 -12.48 25.06
CA GLY A 130 7.22 -13.44 26.04
C GLY A 130 8.26 -14.41 25.48
N LEU A 131 8.64 -14.29 24.21
CA LEU A 131 9.67 -15.10 23.57
C LEU A 131 11.04 -14.39 23.58
N ASP A 132 12.04 -15.02 22.98
CA ASP A 132 13.40 -14.49 22.88
C ASP A 132 13.53 -13.33 21.88
N TYR A 133 14.71 -12.70 21.87
CA TYR A 133 15.01 -11.56 21.01
C TYR A 133 14.85 -11.87 19.52
N ASP A 134 15.23 -13.07 19.10
CA ASP A 134 15.17 -13.48 17.70
C ASP A 134 13.71 -13.58 17.22
N ALA A 135 12.79 -14.07 18.07
CA ALA A 135 11.37 -14.06 17.77
C ALA A 135 10.83 -12.63 17.52
N TYR A 136 11.24 -11.65 18.33
CA TYR A 136 10.89 -10.24 18.10
C TYR A 136 11.47 -9.70 16.78
N ARG A 137 12.72 -10.06 16.48
CA ARG A 137 13.40 -9.63 15.24
C ARG A 137 12.75 -10.24 14.00
N PHE A 138 12.43 -11.54 14.01
CA PHE A 138 11.71 -12.19 12.92
C PHE A 138 10.32 -11.59 12.72
N CYS A 139 9.60 -11.33 13.82
CA CYS A 139 8.31 -10.66 13.77
C CYS A 139 8.42 -9.26 13.13
N PHE A 140 9.41 -8.47 13.54
CA PHE A 140 9.67 -7.15 12.97
C PHE A 140 9.93 -7.21 11.47
N LEU A 141 10.80 -8.12 11.01
CA LEU A 141 11.13 -8.28 9.59
C LEU A 141 9.93 -8.72 8.75
N ASP A 142 9.08 -9.59 9.28
CA ASP A 142 7.86 -10.02 8.60
C ASP A 142 6.84 -8.87 8.44
N ILE A 143 6.71 -8.04 9.49
CA ILE A 143 5.91 -6.81 9.43
C ILE A 143 6.52 -5.82 8.45
N GLN A 144 7.85 -5.66 8.45
CA GLN A 144 8.55 -4.76 7.53
C GLN A 144 8.31 -5.14 6.07
N ASP A 145 8.33 -6.43 5.73
CA ASP A 145 7.99 -6.89 4.38
C ASP A 145 6.57 -6.47 3.97
N ALA A 146 5.59 -6.74 4.83
CA ALA A 146 4.20 -6.43 4.56
C ALA A 146 3.92 -4.92 4.47
N VAL A 147 4.51 -4.13 5.37
CA VAL A 147 4.36 -2.67 5.38
C VAL A 147 5.07 -2.04 4.17
N SER A 148 6.21 -2.57 3.75
CA SER A 148 6.87 -2.09 2.53
C SER A 148 6.00 -2.31 1.29
N GLY A 149 5.39 -3.49 1.16
CA GLY A 149 4.46 -3.74 0.05
C GLY A 149 3.16 -2.93 0.12
N LEU A 150 2.72 -2.55 1.32
CA LEU A 150 1.60 -1.61 1.50
C LEU A 150 1.97 -0.21 1.00
N ILE A 151 3.16 0.28 1.36
CA ILE A 151 3.69 1.57 0.86
C ILE A 151 3.82 1.55 -0.66
N ASP A 152 4.34 0.48 -1.25
CA ASP A 152 4.42 0.31 -2.70
C ASP A 152 3.03 0.36 -3.35
N PHE A 153 2.04 -0.30 -2.74
CA PHE A 153 0.65 -0.31 -3.21
C PHE A 153 0.01 1.09 -3.17
N LEU A 154 0.22 1.84 -2.08
CA LEU A 154 -0.30 3.20 -1.93
C LEU A 154 0.39 4.17 -2.90
N SER A 155 1.70 4.02 -3.09
CA SER A 155 2.48 4.85 -4.03
C SER A 155 2.00 4.66 -5.48
N LYS A 156 1.69 3.41 -5.86
CA LYS A 156 1.10 3.10 -7.17
C LYS A 156 -0.34 3.60 -7.32
N ARG A 157 -1.10 3.73 -6.23
CA ARG A 157 -2.43 4.35 -6.25
C ARG A 157 -2.41 5.86 -6.35
N SER A 158 -1.35 6.50 -5.85
CA SER A 158 -1.10 7.94 -6.08
C SER A 158 -0.79 8.25 -7.56
N THR A 159 -0.65 7.22 -8.39
CA THR A 159 -0.54 7.32 -9.83
C THR A 159 -1.94 7.22 -10.42
N THR A 160 -2.65 8.34 -10.54
CA THR A 160 -3.96 8.33 -11.18
C THR A 160 -3.77 8.31 -12.69
N PHE A 161 -4.61 7.56 -13.39
CA PHE A 161 -4.61 7.50 -14.85
C PHE A 161 -5.90 8.12 -15.37
N GLU A 162 -5.80 9.17 -16.17
CA GLU A 162 -6.95 9.79 -16.83
C GLU A 162 -7.12 9.24 -18.24
N PRO A 163 -8.34 8.87 -18.66
CA PRO A 163 -8.59 8.41 -20.02
C PRO A 163 -8.16 9.45 -21.07
N ILE A 164 -7.51 8.98 -22.14
CA ILE A 164 -7.08 9.81 -23.27
C ILE A 164 -7.46 9.15 -24.58
N GLN A 165 -7.61 9.95 -25.64
CA GLN A 165 -7.67 9.42 -26.99
C GLN A 165 -6.26 9.41 -27.59
N VAL A 166 -5.86 8.29 -28.20
CA VAL A 166 -4.52 8.13 -28.78
C VAL A 166 -4.65 7.81 -30.26
N THR A 167 -3.82 8.47 -31.07
CA THR A 167 -3.64 8.11 -32.48
C THR A 167 -2.39 7.25 -32.61
N CYS A 168 -2.54 6.02 -33.09
CA CYS A 168 -1.45 5.07 -33.34
C CYS A 168 -1.11 5.00 -34.84
N TYR A 169 0.07 4.46 -35.18
CA TYR A 169 0.35 4.06 -36.56
C TYR A 169 -0.55 2.90 -37.01
N ALA A 170 -1.20 3.03 -38.16
CA ALA A 170 -1.91 1.92 -38.81
C ALA A 170 -0.90 1.00 -39.51
N GLY A 171 -0.63 -0.18 -38.94
CA GLY A 171 0.24 -1.17 -39.58
C GLY A 171 0.57 -2.38 -38.69
N TYR A 172 -0.27 -3.42 -38.78
CA TYR A 172 -0.09 -4.75 -38.19
C TYR A 172 -0.10 -4.85 -36.65
N LYS A 173 -0.86 -5.84 -36.16
CA LYS A 173 -1.33 -6.08 -34.77
C LYS A 173 -0.25 -6.33 -33.69
N SER A 174 0.99 -5.88 -33.88
CA SER A 174 2.08 -6.12 -32.92
C SER A 174 2.89 -4.89 -32.52
N ASN A 175 2.66 -3.70 -33.09
CA ASN A 175 3.40 -2.48 -32.71
C ASN A 175 2.58 -1.18 -32.84
N GLU A 176 1.46 -1.06 -32.10
CA GLU A 176 0.74 0.21 -31.96
C GLU A 176 1.58 1.20 -31.15
N SER A 177 2.45 1.93 -31.85
CA SER A 177 3.27 2.99 -31.27
C SER A 177 2.45 4.28 -31.28
N PRO A 178 2.22 4.91 -30.11
CA PRO A 178 1.41 6.11 -30.01
C PRO A 178 2.12 7.29 -30.70
N ARG A 179 1.37 8.07 -31.49
CA ARG A 179 1.88 9.22 -32.25
C ARG A 179 1.42 10.55 -31.69
N SER A 180 0.22 10.59 -31.16
CA SER A 180 -0.33 11.73 -30.46
C SER A 180 -1.39 11.27 -29.49
N PHE A 181 -1.68 12.10 -28.49
CA PHE A 181 -2.81 11.88 -27.62
C PHE A 181 -3.53 13.19 -27.30
N VAL A 182 -4.83 13.09 -26.99
CA VAL A 182 -5.66 14.19 -26.55
C VAL A 182 -5.93 14.03 -25.06
N TRP A 183 -5.56 15.03 -24.28
CA TRP A 183 -5.79 15.10 -22.83
C TRP A 183 -6.42 16.45 -22.47
N GLY A 184 -7.59 16.42 -21.84
CA GLY A 184 -8.46 17.60 -21.71
C GLY A 184 -8.89 18.09 -23.10
N GLU A 185 -8.66 19.38 -23.39
CA GLU A 185 -8.96 19.99 -24.69
C GLU A 185 -7.71 20.15 -25.59
N ARG A 186 -6.56 19.60 -25.17
CA ARG A 186 -5.27 19.80 -25.86
C ARG A 186 -4.80 18.51 -26.52
N MET A 187 -4.24 18.65 -27.72
CA MET A 187 -3.56 17.58 -28.44
C MET A 187 -2.05 17.71 -28.21
N PHE A 188 -1.42 16.58 -27.92
CA PHE A 188 0.03 16.46 -27.72
C PHE A 188 0.60 15.54 -28.80
N ASN A 189 1.53 16.04 -29.62
CA ASN A 189 2.21 15.21 -30.60
C ASN A 189 3.43 14.56 -29.96
N ILE A 190 3.53 13.24 -30.04
CA ILE A 190 4.66 12.48 -29.50
C ILE A 190 5.82 12.64 -30.46
N THR A 191 6.86 13.35 -30.01
CA THR A 191 8.10 13.54 -30.75
C THR A 191 9.05 12.36 -30.58
N LYS A 192 9.01 11.71 -29.41
CA LYS A 192 9.87 10.57 -29.08
C LYS A 192 9.25 9.66 -28.03
N ILE A 193 9.34 8.34 -28.22
CA ILE A 193 9.15 7.36 -27.15
C ILE A 193 10.49 7.18 -26.44
N VAL A 194 10.55 7.58 -25.17
CA VAL A 194 11.74 7.53 -24.31
C VAL A 194 11.96 6.13 -23.75
N ASP A 195 10.87 5.46 -23.35
CA ASP A 195 10.91 4.12 -22.77
C ASP A 195 9.59 3.38 -23.00
N ARG A 196 9.63 2.05 -23.00
CA ARG A 196 8.46 1.17 -23.10
C ARG A 196 8.65 -0.06 -22.21
N TRP A 197 7.70 -0.31 -21.32
CA TRP A 197 7.69 -1.50 -20.47
C TRP A 197 6.32 -2.17 -20.44
N TYR A 198 6.31 -3.44 -20.08
CA TYR A 198 5.13 -4.29 -20.09
C TYR A 198 4.87 -4.80 -18.68
N ASP A 199 3.64 -4.68 -18.21
CA ASP A 199 3.17 -5.44 -17.05
C ASP A 199 2.41 -6.66 -17.59
N SER A 200 3.09 -7.81 -17.59
CA SER A 200 2.50 -9.06 -18.07
C SER A 200 1.55 -9.69 -17.05
N GLY A 201 1.45 -9.13 -15.84
CA GLY A 201 0.70 -9.74 -14.76
C GLY A 201 1.32 -11.05 -14.26
N VAL A 202 1.09 -11.38 -12.99
CA VAL A 202 1.58 -12.63 -12.38
C VAL A 202 0.46 -13.67 -12.25
N ASP A 203 -0.78 -13.27 -12.53
CA ASP A 203 -1.98 -14.11 -12.53
C ASP A 203 -3.05 -13.62 -13.53
N ALA A 204 -4.08 -14.45 -13.76
CA ALA A 204 -5.19 -14.17 -14.68
C ALA A 204 -6.09 -12.97 -14.31
N ARG A 205 -5.76 -12.24 -13.22
CA ARG A 205 -6.49 -11.05 -12.76
C ARG A 205 -5.62 -9.79 -12.74
N SER A 206 -4.34 -9.91 -13.07
CA SER A 206 -3.40 -8.81 -13.13
C SER A 206 -3.69 -7.93 -14.36
N GLN A 207 -3.51 -6.61 -14.22
CA GLN A 207 -3.67 -5.67 -15.32
C GLN A 207 -2.59 -5.92 -16.38
N VAL A 208 -2.98 -6.48 -17.53
CA VAL A 208 -2.08 -6.59 -18.68
C VAL A 208 -2.06 -5.24 -19.38
N ALA A 209 -0.99 -4.47 -19.16
CA ALA A 209 -0.87 -3.12 -19.68
C ALA A 209 0.52 -2.84 -20.27
N ASP A 210 0.52 -2.06 -21.36
CA ASP A 210 1.72 -1.51 -21.96
C ASP A 210 1.88 -0.09 -21.48
N TYR A 211 3.09 0.29 -21.09
CA TYR A 211 3.39 1.64 -20.68
C TYR A 211 4.42 2.26 -21.61
N PHE A 212 4.23 3.55 -21.92
CA PHE A 212 5.08 4.33 -22.79
C PHE A 212 5.44 5.62 -22.09
N LYS A 213 6.73 5.85 -21.87
CA LYS A 213 7.23 7.18 -21.51
C LYS A 213 7.49 7.95 -22.80
N VAL A 214 6.80 9.06 -23.00
CA VAL A 214 6.81 9.82 -24.25
C VAL A 214 7.22 11.26 -24.00
N GLN A 215 7.97 11.83 -24.95
CA GLN A 215 8.25 13.25 -25.04
C GLN A 215 7.33 13.86 -26.10
N THR A 216 6.80 15.04 -25.82
CA THR A 216 5.79 15.72 -26.66
C THR A 216 6.35 17.01 -27.27
N ASP A 217 5.62 17.57 -28.22
CA ASP A 217 5.98 18.79 -28.97
C ASP A 217 5.94 20.07 -28.13
N ASP A 218 5.23 20.05 -27.00
CA ASP A 218 5.28 21.10 -25.97
C ASP A 218 6.52 21.02 -25.06
N GLY A 219 7.40 20.03 -25.28
CA GLY A 219 8.60 19.78 -24.48
C GLY A 219 8.34 18.97 -23.20
N GLY A 220 7.10 18.61 -22.91
CA GLY A 220 6.71 17.79 -21.76
C GLY A 220 7.16 16.32 -21.88
N THR A 221 7.15 15.62 -20.74
CA THR A 221 7.34 14.17 -20.68
C THR A 221 6.18 13.55 -19.92
N TYR A 222 5.53 12.58 -20.55
CA TYR A 222 4.32 11.93 -20.05
C TYR A 222 4.52 10.42 -19.99
N VAL A 223 3.79 9.75 -19.10
CA VAL A 223 3.63 8.30 -19.15
C VAL A 223 2.20 8.01 -19.57
N ILE A 224 2.04 7.29 -20.67
CA ILE A 224 0.73 6.81 -21.12
C ILE A 224 0.69 5.28 -21.03
N GLN A 225 -0.48 4.76 -20.68
CA GLN A 225 -0.76 3.35 -20.50
C GLN A 225 -1.78 2.91 -21.54
N TYR A 226 -1.54 1.77 -22.16
CA TYR A 226 -2.51 1.05 -22.98
C TYR A 226 -2.96 -0.22 -22.25
N ASN A 227 -4.23 -0.27 -21.91
CA ASN A 227 -4.87 -1.43 -21.33
C ASN A 227 -5.35 -2.36 -22.44
N ARG A 228 -4.67 -3.51 -22.61
CA ARG A 228 -4.96 -4.46 -23.69
C ARG A 228 -6.31 -5.15 -23.55
N LEU A 229 -6.84 -5.27 -22.33
CA LEU A 229 -8.11 -5.97 -22.07
C LEU A 229 -9.32 -5.13 -22.46
N PHE A 230 -9.24 -3.81 -22.25
CA PHE A 230 -10.34 -2.88 -22.52
C PHE A 230 -10.13 -2.02 -23.76
N ASP A 231 -9.03 -2.27 -24.49
CA ASP A 231 -8.61 -1.49 -25.67
C ASP A 231 -8.67 0.03 -25.40
N SER A 232 -8.08 0.45 -24.27
CA SER A 232 -8.20 1.81 -23.77
C SER A 232 -6.86 2.41 -23.38
N TRP A 233 -6.74 3.71 -23.56
CA TRP A 233 -5.55 4.47 -23.24
C TRP A 233 -5.80 5.44 -22.09
N ALA A 234 -4.78 5.64 -21.26
CA ALA A 234 -4.82 6.63 -20.19
C ALA A 234 -3.46 7.31 -20.00
N VAL A 235 -3.45 8.57 -19.57
CA VAL A 235 -2.22 9.30 -19.19
C VAL A 235 -2.08 9.29 -17.68
N MET A 236 -0.86 9.06 -17.21
CA MET A 236 -0.48 9.18 -15.82
C MET A 236 -0.53 10.64 -15.39
N ILE A 237 -1.36 10.93 -14.40
CA ILE A 237 -1.42 12.21 -13.69
C ILE A 237 -0.80 12.03 -12.29
N ARG A 238 -0.08 13.06 -11.85
CA ARG A 238 0.54 13.11 -10.52
C ARG A 238 -0.42 13.69 -9.50
#